data_AF-A0A0L7L7V7-F1
#
_entry.id   AF-A0A0L7L7V7-F1
#
_cell.length_a   1.000
_cell.length_b   1.000
_cell.length_c   1.000
_cell.angle_alpha   90.00
_cell.angle_beta   90.00
_cell.angle_gamma   90.00
#
_symmetry.space_group_name_H-M   'P 1'
#
loop_
_entity.id
_entity.type
_entity.pdbx_description
1 polymer ?
#
loop_
_entity_poly.entity_id
_entity_poly.type
_entity_poly.pdbx_seq_one_letter_code
_entity_poly.pdbx_strand_id
1 'polypeptide(L)' 'MDDKFYEGCGQEGPIRCIFLCEFHPTAGPKITCQVPENYISKDIFDTVSHYIIPKIQLQRCTLTV' A
#
# COMPACT_ATOMS: atom_id res chain seq x y z
N MET A 1 -1.13 21.60 8.15
CA MET A 1 -2.58 21.39 8.00
C MET A 1 -2.77 19.93 8.30
N ASP A 2 -3.41 19.57 9.42
CA ASP A 2 -3.63 18.16 9.76
C ASP A 2 -4.74 17.61 8.86
N ASP A 3 -4.35 16.93 7.78
CA ASP A 3 -5.29 16.22 6.89
C ASP A 3 -5.83 14.99 7.63
N LYS A 4 -6.82 15.21 8.49
CA LYS A 4 -7.50 14.14 9.22
C LYS A 4 -8.58 13.53 8.33
N PHE A 5 -8.35 12.30 7.90
CA PHE A 5 -9.30 11.51 7.12
C PHE A 5 -10.34 10.91 8.06
N TYR A 6 -11.50 11.55 8.11
CA TYR A 6 -12.63 11.09 8.92
C TYR A 6 -13.62 10.31 8.05
N GLU A 7 -14.06 9.16 8.55
CA GLU A 7 -15.22 8.46 8.00
C GLU A 7 -16.47 8.87 8.81
N GLY A 8 -17.65 8.35 8.45
CA GLY A 8 -18.95 8.82 8.96
C GLY A 8 -18.99 9.26 10.44
N CYS A 9 -19.79 10.31 10.72
CA CYS A 9 -19.91 10.98 12.02
C CYS A 9 -18.63 11.69 12.52
N GLY A 10 -17.61 11.89 11.68
CA GLY A 10 -16.42 12.66 12.03
C GLY A 10 -15.41 11.91 12.90
N GLN A 11 -15.44 10.57 12.85
CA GLN A 11 -14.51 9.71 13.57
C GLN A 11 -13.47 9.12 12.61
N GLU A 12 -12.28 8.79 13.13
CA GLU A 12 -11.31 8.07 12.33
C GLU A 12 -11.85 6.68 12.00
N GLY A 13 -11.88 6.36 10.71
CA GLY A 13 -12.26 5.04 10.22
C GLY A 13 -11.21 3.97 10.55
N PRO A 14 -11.55 2.69 10.36
CA PRO A 14 -10.60 1.59 10.55
C PRO A 14 -9.48 1.60 9.51
N ILE A 15 -9.70 2.19 8.32
CA ILE A 15 -8.68 2.31 7.29
C ILE A 15 -7.75 3.47 7.64
N ARG A 16 -6.49 3.15 7.90
CA ARG A 16 -5.48 4.14 8.31
C ARG A 16 -4.69 4.71 7.14
N CYS A 17 -4.53 3.94 6.07
CA CYS A 17 -3.80 4.34 4.88
C CYS A 17 -4.22 3.53 3.65
N ILE A 18 -4.24 4.20 2.51
CA ILE A 18 -4.32 3.58 1.18
C ILE A 18 -3.08 4.02 0.42
N PHE A 19 -2.40 3.07 -0.23
CA PHE A 19 -1.25 3.36 -1.07
C PHE A 19 -1.33 2.65 -2.42
N LEU A 20 -0.77 3.29 -3.43
CA LEU A 20 -0.51 2.73 -4.75
C LEU A 20 0.96 2.35 -4.83
N CYS A 21 1.23 1.14 -5.32
CA CYS A 21 2.57 0.63 -5.52
C CYS A 21 2.73 0.15 -6.96
N GLU A 22 3.86 0.50 -7.57
CA GLU A 22 4.29 -0.01 -8.87
C GLU A 22 5.50 -0.93 -8.70
N PHE A 23 5.72 -1.83 -9.65
CA PHE A 23 6.87 -2.73 -9.63
C PHE A 23 7.93 -2.28 -10.64
N HIS A 24 9.06 -1.76 -10.14
CA HIS A 24 10.21 -1.40 -10.97
C HIS A 24 11.07 -2.65 -11.26
N PRO A 25 11.45 -2.95 -12.51
CA PRO A 25 12.15 -4.18 -12.87
C PRO A 25 13.45 -4.45 -12.09
N THR A 26 14.19 -3.40 -11.73
CA THR A 26 15.49 -3.53 -11.01
C THR A 26 15.39 -3.19 -9.53
N ALA A 27 14.46 -2.32 -9.15
CA ALA A 27 14.38 -1.78 -7.79
C ALA A 27 13.29 -2.46 -6.96
N GLY A 28 12.45 -3.27 -7.60
CA GLY A 28 11.34 -3.96 -6.97
C GLY A 28 10.13 -3.04 -6.76
N PRO A 29 9.24 -3.42 -5.82
CA PRO A 29 8.01 -2.68 -5.54
C PRO A 29 8.35 -1.31 -4.96
N LYS A 30 7.59 -0.29 -5.34
CA LYS A 30 7.77 1.10 -4.89
C LYS A 30 6.40 1.77 -4.71
N ILE A 31 6.19 2.39 -3.55
CA ILE A 31 5.04 3.27 -3.32
C ILE A 31 5.16 4.49 -4.24
N THR A 32 4.15 4.73 -5.08
CA THR A 32 4.05 5.90 -5.96
C THR A 32 3.11 6.95 -5.42
N CYS A 33 2.07 6.52 -4.69
CA CYS A 33 1.15 7.42 -3.98
C CYS A 33 0.75 6.78 -2.65
N GLN A 34 0.57 7.57 -1.61
CA GLN A 34 -0.06 7.12 -0.36
C GLN A 34 -0.83 8.26 0.27
N VAL A 35 -1.94 7.91 0.91
CA VAL A 35 -2.78 8.84 1.67
C VAL A 35 -3.06 8.20 3.03
N PRO A 36 -2.72 8.87 4.16
CA PRO A 36 -1.96 10.12 4.26
C PRO A 36 -0.56 10.03 3.64
N GLU A 37 0.02 11.17 3.27
CA GLU A 37 1.42 11.21 2.80
C GLU A 37 2.37 10.73 3.90
N ASN A 38 3.39 9.96 3.52
CA ASN A 38 4.44 9.43 4.40
C ASN A 38 3.93 8.59 5.60
N TYR A 39 2.70 8.06 5.52
CA TYR A 39 2.14 7.21 6.57
C TYR A 39 2.88 5.86 6.69
N ILE A 40 3.16 5.22 5.56
CA ILE A 40 3.94 3.99 5.48
C ILE A 40 5.41 4.38 5.30
N SER A 41 6.23 4.05 6.31
CA SER A 41 7.68 4.15 6.24
C SER A 41 8.28 3.06 5.36
N LYS A 42 9.54 3.24 4.95
CA LYS A 42 10.27 2.23 4.18
C LYS A 42 10.33 0.89 4.91
N ASP A 43 10.62 0.89 6.21
CA ASP A 43 10.72 -0.35 6.99
C ASP A 43 9.39 -1.10 7.04
N ILE A 44 8.26 -0.38 7.20
CA ILE A 44 6.93 -1.00 7.15
C ILE A 44 6.65 -1.54 5.75
N PHE A 45 6.94 -0.74 4.72
CA PHE A 45 6.74 -1.17 3.34
C PHE A 45 7.53 -2.43 2.99
N ASP A 46 8.78 -2.55 3.44
CA ASP A 46 9.63 -3.71 3.21
C ASP A 46 9.03 -5.00 3.83
N THR A 47 8.24 -4.91 4.91
CA THR A 47 7.53 -6.07 5.47
C THR A 47 6.33 -6.52 4.63
N VAL A 48 5.60 -5.59 4.01
CA VAL A 48 4.37 -5.90 3.24
C VAL A 48 4.63 -6.11 1.75
N SER A 49 5.75 -5.62 1.23
CA SER A 49 6.11 -5.71 -0.19
C SER A 49 6.18 -7.14 -0.72
N HIS A 50 6.51 -8.10 0.15
CA HIS A 50 6.51 -9.54 -0.13
C HIS A 50 5.14 -10.10 -0.54
N TYR A 51 4.05 -9.44 -0.14
CA TYR A 51 2.68 -9.80 -0.51
C TYR A 51 2.23 -9.09 -1.80
N ILE A 52 2.93 -8.04 -2.21
CA ILE A 52 2.64 -7.27 -3.43
C ILE A 52 3.26 -7.97 -4.65
N ILE A 53 4.43 -8.60 -4.48
CA ILE A 53 5.05 -9.42 -5.52
C ILE A 53 4.39 -10.81 -5.47
N PRO A 54 3.64 -11.23 -6.51
CA PRO A 54 3.10 -12.58 -6.53
C PRO A 54 4.28 -13.55 -6.47
N LYS A 55 4.20 -14.52 -5.53
CA LYS A 55 5.09 -15.70 -5.54
C LYS A 55 5.17 -16.19 -6.99
N ILE A 56 6.32 -16.68 -7.42
CA ILE A 56 6.53 -17.06 -8.84
C ILE A 56 5.44 -18.02 -9.36
N GLN A 57 4.87 -18.83 -8.46
CA GLN A 57 3.75 -19.75 -8.68
C GLN A 57 2.41 -19.07 -9.00
N LEU A 58 2.26 -17.79 -8.66
CA LEU A 58 1.10 -16.93 -8.85
C LEU A 58 1.28 -15.94 -10.01
N GLN A 59 2.47 -15.89 -10.63
CA GLN A 59 2.68 -15.07 -11.83
C GLN A 59 1.83 -15.58 -12.99
N ARG A 60 1.18 -14.66 -13.72
CA ARG A 60 0.22 -14.93 -14.82
C ARG A 60 -1.08 -15.60 -14.40
N CYS A 61 -1.36 -15.68 -13.10
CA CYS A 61 -2.67 -16.04 -12.59
C CYS A 61 -3.46 -14.77 -12.27
N THR A 62 -4.68 -14.65 -12.80
CA THR A 62 -5.62 -13.63 -12.35
C THR A 62 -6.11 -14.00 -10.97
N LEU A 63 -5.66 -13.28 -9.95
CA LEU A 63 -6.10 -13.44 -8.56
C LEU A 63 -7.28 -12.50 -8.30
N THR A 64 -8.47 -13.07 -8.24
CA THR A 64 -9.71 -12.39 -7.82
C THR A 64 -10.31 -13.22 -6.69
N VAL A 65 -10.79 -12.54 -5.63
CA VAL A 65 -11.53 -13.18 -4.54
C VAL A 65 -12.97 -13.44 -4.95
#